data_AF-A0A841YWA6-F1
#
_entry.id   AF-A0A841YWA6-F1
#
_cell.length_a   1.000
_cell.length_b   1.000
_cell.length_c   1.000
_cell.angle_alpha   90.00
_cell.angle_beta   90.00
_cell.angle_gamma   90.00
#
_symmetry.space_group_name_H-M   'P 1'
#
loop_
_entity.id
_entity.type
_entity.pdbx_description
1 polymer ?
#
loop_
_entity_poly.entity_id
_entity_poly.type
_entity_poly.pdbx_seq_one_letter_code
_entity_poly.pdbx_strand_id
1 'polypeptide(L)'
;MKKFMNVMVAVTLVGTGISGSLMTPSTAPNVHATENESPESATYLYTLQGFSYVTFATIDVSMTDMTAKINTQNVTPHYILSGKYASILIQNRNGAEKYDKTYLGNALQAAGSDEVSLSVGDFITVYHAEHQARLFIQDDKNQNLAHTKTTVSYEVTSAGLKLVDNLDVAIAQNKAESAVSELFTNSDVTGTIKDSTNQEAINNAKELVAAVTDTSKKAELEVYIVEAQKQLDTKIAENTAEQARQKAATGAVKSLFNNNDVTGVIKESVNQEAINQAKELVTVITDANEKAELEAYIEEAQKQLDAKTAENVAEQARQEAATGAVKGLFNNNDVTGIIKDSTTQEIINNAKELVASITDKDKNAALEIQIAEAQKQLDTKTAENAAEQARQTAATDASKDLFNNNDVTGTIKDSVTQEAIDNAKELVATITDADKKAELETQIVEAQKQLTDRVTGTGNTFTLKQDRYLTGNYTGNTTAMSVDVNGKRYYGGTVKDGEFSFYALDKIAKETDEIIVNLHGVDKSIKTTFSVTVKSLKKDAATTSATFTMGEKNIVGTVTGDIKTFGVTIDGKLYYGGTISPDGTFKFYAYDKKIKVGSVVTIVGYDASRTNVLSEGNVEILK
;
A
#
# COMPACT_ATOMS: atom_id res chain seq x y z
N MET A 1 -25.90 -20.07 -23.98
CA MET A 1 -26.26 -20.94 -25.12
C MET A 1 -26.62 -22.32 -24.59
N LYS A 2 -27.79 -22.83 -24.99
CA LYS A 2 -28.33 -24.16 -24.61
C LYS A 2 -27.53 -25.28 -25.28
N LYS A 3 -27.20 -26.35 -24.55
CA LYS A 3 -27.72 -27.72 -24.76
C LYS A 3 -26.90 -28.75 -23.96
N PHE A 4 -27.52 -29.27 -22.90
CA PHE A 4 -27.31 -30.63 -22.43
C PHE A 4 -28.18 -31.56 -23.27
N MET A 5 -27.63 -32.66 -23.77
CA MET A 5 -28.37 -33.91 -23.98
C MET A 5 -27.38 -35.07 -24.11
N ASN A 6 -27.29 -35.85 -23.03
CA ASN A 6 -26.70 -37.18 -23.01
C ASN A 6 -27.53 -38.10 -23.92
N VAL A 7 -26.86 -38.75 -24.87
CA VAL A 7 -27.37 -39.93 -25.56
C VAL A 7 -26.43 -41.09 -25.18
N MET A 8 -26.97 -42.01 -24.39
CA MET A 8 -26.35 -43.26 -24.02
C MET A 8 -26.56 -44.23 -25.20
N VAL A 9 -25.49 -44.51 -25.96
CA VAL A 9 -25.49 -45.52 -27.02
C VAL A 9 -24.88 -46.80 -26.47
N ALA A 10 -25.68 -47.87 -26.51
CA ALA A 10 -25.23 -49.23 -26.24
C ALA A 10 -24.18 -49.64 -27.28
N VAL A 11 -22.99 -50.01 -26.82
CA VAL A 11 -21.94 -50.63 -27.64
C VAL A 11 -22.01 -52.13 -27.42
N THR A 12 -22.50 -52.81 -28.44
CA THR A 12 -22.31 -54.24 -28.68
C THR A 12 -20.83 -54.46 -29.01
N LEU A 13 -20.14 -55.35 -28.28
CA LEU A 13 -18.84 -55.86 -28.70
C LEU A 13 -18.86 -57.40 -28.72
N VAL A 14 -18.66 -57.92 -29.93
CA VAL A 14 -18.41 -59.31 -30.27
C VAL A 14 -16.89 -59.53 -30.20
N GLY A 15 -16.44 -60.63 -29.59
CA GLY A 15 -15.02 -61.04 -29.59
C GLY A 15 -14.82 -62.32 -28.79
N THR A 16 -15.00 -63.48 -29.41
CA THR A 16 -13.93 -64.42 -29.82
C THR A 16 -13.22 -65.11 -28.66
N GLY A 17 -13.51 -66.40 -28.52
CA GLY A 17 -12.99 -67.26 -27.47
C GLY A 17 -11.50 -67.57 -27.57
N ILE A 18 -10.98 -68.05 -26.44
CA ILE A 18 -9.75 -68.82 -26.37
C ILE A 18 -9.98 -69.94 -25.36
N SER A 19 -9.69 -71.15 -25.84
CA SER A 19 -9.80 -72.45 -25.17
C SER A 19 -8.90 -72.54 -23.94
N GLY A 20 -9.45 -73.05 -22.84
CA GLY A 20 -8.73 -73.37 -21.61
C GLY A 20 -9.51 -74.42 -20.84
N SER A 21 -9.32 -75.68 -21.23
CA SER A 21 -9.82 -76.88 -20.54
C SER A 21 -9.40 -76.86 -19.07
N LEU A 22 -10.36 -76.93 -18.14
CA LEU A 22 -10.14 -77.50 -16.80
C LEU A 22 -11.48 -78.00 -16.21
N MET A 23 -11.58 -79.32 -16.12
CA MET A 23 -12.34 -80.15 -15.18
C MET A 23 -13.73 -79.66 -14.70
N THR A 24 -14.76 -80.33 -15.20
CA THR A 24 -16.12 -80.35 -14.65
C THR A 24 -16.15 -80.86 -13.20
N PRO A 25 -16.86 -80.21 -12.27
CA PRO A 25 -17.46 -80.90 -11.15
C PRO A 25 -18.82 -81.47 -11.57
N SER A 26 -18.98 -82.74 -11.19
CA SER A 26 -20.19 -83.53 -11.22
C SER A 26 -21.41 -82.77 -10.70
N THR A 27 -22.53 -83.00 -11.38
CA THR A 27 -23.89 -82.67 -10.97
C THR A 27 -24.15 -83.02 -9.49
N ALA A 28 -24.61 -82.04 -8.73
CA ALA A 28 -25.35 -82.21 -7.47
C ALA A 28 -26.49 -81.17 -7.45
N PRO A 29 -27.64 -81.48 -6.84
CA PRO A 29 -28.94 -81.06 -7.34
C PRO A 29 -29.31 -79.65 -6.95
N ASN A 30 -29.95 -78.96 -7.89
CA ASN A 30 -30.84 -77.84 -7.62
C ASN A 30 -31.96 -78.33 -6.68
N VAL A 31 -31.89 -78.00 -5.39
CA VAL A 31 -33.01 -78.19 -4.46
C VAL A 31 -34.01 -77.06 -4.72
N HIS A 32 -34.63 -77.13 -5.90
CA HIS A 32 -35.90 -76.49 -6.12
C HIS A 32 -36.92 -77.29 -5.31
N ALA A 33 -37.63 -76.61 -4.41
CA ALA A 33 -38.66 -77.19 -3.55
C ALA A 33 -39.63 -78.05 -4.38
N THR A 34 -39.39 -79.35 -4.39
CA THR A 34 -40.32 -80.34 -4.88
C THR A 34 -41.33 -80.59 -3.79
N GLU A 35 -42.58 -80.33 -4.16
CA GLU A 35 -43.77 -81.03 -3.69
C GLU A 35 -44.11 -80.87 -2.21
N ASN A 36 -45.19 -80.10 -2.01
CA ASN A 36 -46.08 -80.16 -0.88
C ASN A 36 -46.67 -81.57 -0.74
N GLU A 37 -45.86 -82.53 -0.30
CA GLU A 37 -46.38 -83.78 0.24
C GLU A 37 -46.93 -83.49 1.64
N SER A 38 -48.23 -83.70 1.78
CA SER A 38 -48.89 -83.80 3.08
C SER A 38 -48.09 -84.77 3.96
N PRO A 39 -47.86 -84.47 5.25
CA PRO A 39 -47.08 -85.36 6.12
C PRO A 39 -47.63 -86.79 6.05
N GLU A 40 -46.74 -87.78 6.11
CA GLU A 40 -47.05 -89.22 5.96
C GLU A 40 -48.08 -89.70 7.00
N SER A 41 -48.22 -88.94 8.10
CA SER A 41 -49.24 -89.03 9.14
C SER A 41 -49.46 -87.67 9.83
N ALA A 42 -50.72 -87.30 10.13
CA ALA A 42 -51.03 -86.01 10.77
C ALA A 42 -50.90 -86.02 12.30
N THR A 43 -50.94 -87.21 12.91
CA THR A 43 -50.89 -87.39 14.37
C THR A 43 -50.16 -88.67 14.77
N TYR A 44 -49.44 -88.64 15.88
CA TYR A 44 -48.80 -89.83 16.47
C TYR A 44 -49.22 -90.01 17.93
N LEU A 45 -49.47 -91.25 18.34
CA LEU A 45 -49.82 -91.61 19.70
C LEU A 45 -48.73 -92.48 20.33
N TYR A 46 -48.11 -91.98 21.40
CA TYR A 46 -47.27 -92.77 22.27
C TYR A 46 -48.12 -93.30 23.42
N THR A 47 -48.18 -94.62 23.59
CA THR A 47 -48.86 -95.29 24.71
C THR A 47 -47.82 -95.97 25.60
N LEU A 48 -47.73 -95.52 26.85
CA LEU A 48 -46.80 -96.06 27.84
C LEU A 48 -47.59 -96.92 28.84
N GLN A 49 -47.30 -98.23 28.84
CA GLN A 49 -47.98 -99.21 29.68
C GLN A 49 -47.10 -99.76 30.81
N GLY A 50 -47.75 -100.01 31.93
CA GLY A 50 -47.19 -100.53 33.16
C GLY A 50 -47.35 -102.02 33.32
N PHE A 51 -47.08 -102.50 34.54
CA PHE A 51 -47.41 -103.86 34.96
C PHE A 51 -48.89 -104.18 34.70
N SER A 52 -49.18 -105.40 34.24
CA SER A 52 -50.51 -105.82 33.80
C SER A 52 -51.10 -105.00 32.63
N TYR A 53 -50.25 -104.37 31.80
CA TYR A 53 -50.64 -103.59 30.62
C TYR A 53 -51.48 -102.34 30.93
N VAL A 54 -51.41 -101.81 32.16
CA VAL A 54 -52.13 -100.59 32.53
C VAL A 54 -51.50 -99.37 31.85
N THR A 55 -52.24 -98.64 31.03
CA THR A 55 -51.74 -97.37 30.48
C THR A 55 -51.61 -96.35 31.61
N PHE A 56 -50.39 -95.88 31.86
CA PHE A 56 -50.12 -94.87 32.89
C PHE A 56 -49.83 -93.49 32.29
N ALA A 57 -49.40 -93.42 31.03
CA ALA A 57 -49.24 -92.16 30.31
C ALA A 57 -49.45 -92.32 28.79
N THR A 58 -49.88 -91.24 28.14
CA THR A 58 -49.87 -91.11 26.67
C THR A 58 -49.22 -89.80 26.22
N ILE A 59 -48.73 -89.76 24.98
CA ILE A 59 -48.31 -88.54 24.29
C ILE A 59 -49.05 -88.45 22.96
N ASP A 60 -49.93 -87.47 22.83
CA ASP A 60 -50.62 -87.17 21.57
C ASP A 60 -49.81 -86.09 20.84
N VAL A 61 -49.13 -86.45 19.76
CA VAL A 61 -48.33 -85.53 18.93
C VAL A 61 -49.15 -85.12 17.71
N SER A 62 -49.49 -83.83 17.59
CA SER A 62 -50.18 -83.25 16.44
C SER A 62 -49.16 -82.56 15.53
N MET A 63 -48.99 -83.05 14.31
CA MET A 63 -48.15 -82.41 13.29
C MET A 63 -48.87 -81.21 12.64
N THR A 64 -50.19 -81.12 12.80
CA THR A 64 -51.00 -79.99 12.31
C THR A 64 -50.95 -78.81 13.26
N ASP A 65 -51.16 -79.07 14.56
CA ASP A 65 -51.14 -78.02 15.58
C ASP A 65 -49.72 -77.73 16.09
N MET A 66 -48.76 -78.59 15.73
CA MET A 66 -47.39 -78.57 16.23
C MET A 66 -47.37 -78.58 17.76
N THR A 67 -48.06 -79.54 18.37
CA THR A 67 -48.11 -79.72 19.83
C THR A 67 -47.91 -81.19 20.23
N ALA A 68 -47.37 -81.41 21.43
CA ALA A 68 -47.34 -82.70 22.11
C ALA A 68 -48.15 -82.58 23.40
N LYS A 69 -49.20 -83.37 23.55
CA LYS A 69 -50.04 -83.42 24.74
C LYS A 69 -49.72 -84.66 25.55
N ILE A 70 -49.18 -84.47 26.75
CA ILE A 70 -48.76 -85.53 27.65
C ILE A 70 -49.88 -85.75 28.67
N ASN A 71 -50.54 -86.91 28.66
CA ASN A 71 -51.58 -87.24 29.62
C ASN A 71 -51.07 -88.30 30.60
N THR A 72 -51.11 -88.01 31.90
CA THR A 72 -50.76 -88.94 32.98
C THR A 72 -52.02 -89.45 33.66
N GLN A 73 -52.08 -90.75 33.96
CA GLN A 73 -53.17 -91.38 34.69
C GLN A 73 -52.80 -91.60 36.16
N ASN A 74 -53.80 -91.60 37.05
CA ASN A 74 -53.61 -91.84 38.49
C ASN A 74 -53.42 -93.33 38.80
N VAL A 75 -52.25 -93.88 38.45
CA VAL A 75 -51.90 -95.29 38.62
C VAL A 75 -50.45 -95.45 39.08
N THR A 76 -50.10 -96.62 39.61
CA THR A 76 -48.70 -97.00 39.87
C THR A 76 -48.17 -97.77 38.66
N PRO A 77 -47.19 -97.25 37.89
CA PRO A 77 -46.76 -97.87 36.63
C PRO A 77 -46.24 -99.30 36.79
N HIS A 78 -45.51 -99.61 37.86
CA HIS A 78 -44.94 -100.93 38.10
C HIS A 78 -44.69 -101.21 39.60
N TYR A 79 -45.50 -102.08 40.22
CA TYR A 79 -45.49 -102.30 41.67
C TYR A 79 -44.15 -102.80 42.27
N ILE A 80 -43.29 -103.47 41.49
CA ILE A 80 -42.04 -104.08 41.99
C ILE A 80 -40.79 -103.23 41.66
N LEU A 81 -40.87 -102.36 40.65
CA LEU A 81 -39.68 -101.69 40.11
C LEU A 81 -39.58 -100.30 40.75
N SER A 82 -38.59 -100.10 41.62
CA SER A 82 -38.44 -98.86 42.39
C SER A 82 -37.68 -97.73 41.69
N GLY A 83 -37.03 -98.03 40.56
CA GLY A 83 -36.28 -97.05 39.77
C GLY A 83 -37.11 -96.30 38.72
N LYS A 84 -36.39 -95.55 37.88
CA LYS A 84 -36.92 -94.92 36.67
C LYS A 84 -37.55 -95.99 35.78
N TYR A 85 -38.84 -95.88 35.53
CA TYR A 85 -39.61 -96.82 34.73
C TYR A 85 -39.86 -96.29 33.32
N ALA A 86 -40.18 -95.00 33.21
CA ALA A 86 -40.27 -94.30 31.94
C ALA A 86 -39.85 -92.83 32.09
N SER A 87 -39.51 -92.19 30.99
CA SER A 87 -39.45 -90.73 30.93
C SER A 87 -39.80 -90.18 29.56
N ILE A 88 -40.19 -88.92 29.54
CA ILE A 88 -40.48 -88.13 28.35
C ILE A 88 -39.61 -86.89 28.43
N LEU A 89 -38.81 -86.65 27.40
CA LEU A 89 -37.98 -85.46 27.25
C LEU A 89 -38.29 -84.85 25.88
N ILE A 90 -38.65 -83.58 25.84
CA ILE A 90 -38.81 -82.82 24.60
C ILE A 90 -37.77 -81.71 24.60
N GLN A 91 -36.96 -81.64 23.55
CA GLN A 91 -35.92 -80.64 23.37
C GLN A 91 -36.14 -79.88 22.08
N ASN A 92 -35.70 -78.62 22.03
CA ASN A 92 -35.62 -77.90 20.77
C ASN A 92 -34.52 -78.49 19.87
N ARG A 93 -34.44 -78.02 18.61
CA ARG A 93 -33.44 -78.51 17.66
C ARG A 93 -31.98 -78.42 18.10
N ASN A 94 -31.68 -77.52 19.04
CA ASN A 94 -30.35 -77.31 19.61
C ASN A 94 -30.20 -77.96 21.00
N GLY A 95 -31.11 -78.87 21.39
CA GLY A 95 -31.03 -79.63 22.63
C GLY A 95 -31.44 -78.88 23.89
N ALA A 96 -31.96 -77.65 23.78
CA ALA A 96 -32.51 -76.96 24.95
C ALA A 96 -33.83 -77.61 25.37
N GLU A 97 -33.96 -77.94 26.65
CA GLU A 97 -35.14 -78.62 27.19
C GLU A 97 -36.39 -77.74 27.07
N LYS A 98 -37.45 -78.32 26.50
CA LYS A 98 -38.81 -77.77 26.49
C LYS A 98 -39.70 -78.45 27.53
N TYR A 99 -39.45 -79.73 27.81
CA TYR A 99 -40.21 -80.53 28.78
C TYR A 99 -39.40 -81.73 29.24
N ASP A 100 -39.43 -82.05 30.54
CA ASP A 100 -38.92 -83.30 31.10
C ASP A 100 -39.90 -83.87 32.13
N LYS A 101 -40.16 -85.18 32.02
CA LYS A 101 -40.99 -85.92 32.97
C LYS A 101 -40.43 -87.31 33.18
N THR A 102 -40.15 -87.64 34.45
CA THR A 102 -39.74 -88.99 34.86
C THR A 102 -40.84 -89.68 35.65
N TYR A 103 -41.12 -90.93 35.29
CA TYR A 103 -42.04 -91.82 35.98
C TYR A 103 -41.26 -92.90 36.73
N LEU A 104 -41.41 -92.93 38.05
CA LEU A 104 -40.89 -94.01 38.90
C LEU A 104 -41.88 -95.18 38.91
N GLY A 105 -41.37 -96.41 38.82
CA GLY A 105 -42.24 -97.58 38.65
C GLY A 105 -43.19 -97.79 39.82
N ASN A 106 -42.68 -97.84 41.05
CA ASN A 106 -43.46 -98.15 42.25
C ASN A 106 -44.09 -96.92 42.92
N ALA A 107 -44.14 -95.78 42.24
CA ALA A 107 -44.74 -94.56 42.74
C ALA A 107 -46.12 -94.32 42.10
N LEU A 108 -47.11 -94.00 42.93
CA LEU A 108 -48.42 -93.54 42.46
C LEU A 108 -48.26 -92.21 41.71
N GLN A 109 -48.72 -92.16 40.46
CA GLN A 109 -48.72 -90.94 39.65
C GLN A 109 -49.98 -90.12 39.93
N ALA A 110 -49.90 -88.80 39.86
CA ALA A 110 -51.09 -87.95 39.85
C ALA A 110 -51.68 -87.87 38.44
N ALA A 111 -53.01 -87.93 38.31
CA ALA A 111 -53.65 -87.67 37.02
C ALA A 111 -53.43 -86.21 36.61
N GLY A 112 -53.06 -85.98 35.34
CA GLY A 112 -52.75 -84.65 34.83
C GLY A 112 -52.58 -84.65 33.31
N SER A 113 -52.54 -83.45 32.72
CA SER A 113 -52.30 -83.25 31.29
C SER A 113 -51.44 -82.01 31.12
N ASP A 114 -50.32 -82.17 30.42
CA ASP A 114 -49.41 -81.09 30.02
C ASP A 114 -49.44 -80.95 28.50
N GLU A 115 -49.19 -79.75 27.97
CA GLU A 115 -49.12 -79.49 26.54
C GLU A 115 -47.86 -78.68 26.21
N VAL A 116 -47.13 -79.11 25.19
CA VAL A 116 -45.83 -78.54 24.78
C VAL A 116 -45.89 -78.15 23.31
N SER A 117 -45.53 -76.90 23.00
CA SER A 117 -45.42 -76.44 21.60
C SER A 117 -44.16 -76.98 20.93
N LEU A 118 -44.36 -77.59 19.75
CA LEU A 118 -43.33 -78.17 18.91
C LEU A 118 -42.94 -77.22 17.77
N SER A 119 -41.78 -77.48 17.19
CA SER A 119 -41.27 -76.82 16.00
C SER A 119 -40.51 -77.85 15.16
N VAL A 120 -40.45 -77.64 13.84
CA VAL A 120 -39.62 -78.48 12.97
C VAL A 120 -38.17 -78.43 13.47
N GLY A 121 -37.57 -79.61 13.65
CA GLY A 121 -36.26 -79.86 14.23
C GLY A 121 -36.26 -80.21 15.72
N ASP A 122 -37.39 -80.08 16.43
CA ASP A 122 -37.46 -80.51 17.84
C ASP A 122 -37.30 -82.03 17.98
N PHE A 123 -36.84 -82.48 19.15
CA PHE A 123 -36.66 -83.88 19.47
C PHE A 123 -37.61 -84.34 20.57
N ILE A 124 -38.27 -85.48 20.35
CA ILE A 124 -39.13 -86.16 21.33
C ILE A 124 -38.44 -87.48 21.72
N THR A 125 -37.98 -87.57 22.96
CA THR A 125 -37.26 -88.72 23.51
C THR A 125 -38.09 -89.42 24.57
N VAL A 126 -38.31 -90.72 24.37
CA VAL A 126 -39.01 -91.56 25.34
C VAL A 126 -38.09 -92.67 25.81
N TYR A 127 -37.94 -92.79 27.13
CA TYR A 127 -37.36 -93.95 27.78
C TYR A 127 -38.49 -94.83 28.33
N HIS A 128 -38.40 -96.14 28.14
CA HIS A 128 -39.30 -97.11 28.76
C HIS A 128 -38.55 -98.40 29.12
N ALA A 129 -38.58 -98.80 30.38
CA ALA A 129 -37.83 -99.96 30.88
C ALA A 129 -38.26 -101.28 30.19
N GLU A 130 -39.54 -101.40 29.85
CA GLU A 130 -40.13 -102.58 29.17
C GLU A 130 -40.59 -102.25 27.73
N HIS A 131 -39.81 -101.43 27.01
CA HIS A 131 -40.21 -100.89 25.70
C HIS A 131 -40.78 -101.93 24.72
N GLN A 132 -40.16 -103.11 24.60
CA GLN A 132 -40.54 -104.14 23.62
C GLN A 132 -41.99 -104.62 23.71
N ALA A 133 -42.57 -104.63 24.92
CA ALA A 133 -43.89 -105.20 25.17
C ALA A 133 -44.92 -104.16 25.61
N ARG A 134 -44.50 -102.94 25.95
CA ARG A 134 -45.31 -101.97 26.70
C ARG A 134 -45.14 -100.52 26.26
N LEU A 135 -44.28 -100.24 25.29
CA LEU A 135 -44.25 -98.95 24.59
C LEU A 135 -44.84 -99.16 23.20
N PHE A 136 -45.87 -98.40 22.87
CA PHE A 136 -46.41 -98.35 21.52
C PHE A 136 -46.30 -96.92 21.02
N ILE A 137 -45.76 -96.74 19.82
CA ILE A 137 -45.66 -95.44 19.16
C ILE A 137 -46.34 -95.63 17.82
N GLN A 138 -47.51 -95.05 17.64
CA GLN A 138 -48.40 -95.33 16.52
C GLN A 138 -48.66 -94.08 15.70
N ASP A 139 -48.70 -94.22 14.38
CA ASP A 139 -49.21 -93.19 13.49
C ASP A 139 -50.76 -93.17 13.48
N ASP A 140 -51.35 -92.23 12.75
CA ASP A 140 -52.81 -92.11 12.53
C ASP A 140 -53.46 -93.32 11.84
N LYS A 141 -52.66 -94.23 11.26
CA LYS A 141 -53.09 -95.51 10.67
C LYS A 141 -52.92 -96.67 11.66
N ASN A 142 -52.57 -96.40 12.91
CA ASN A 142 -52.23 -97.37 13.96
C ASN A 142 -51.04 -98.27 13.62
N GLN A 143 -50.14 -97.83 12.73
CA GLN A 143 -48.89 -98.53 12.44
C GLN A 143 -47.84 -98.16 13.48
N ASN A 144 -47.18 -99.17 14.05
CA ASN A 144 -46.13 -98.94 15.03
C ASN A 144 -44.86 -98.38 14.36
N LEU A 145 -44.36 -97.25 14.85
CA LEU A 145 -43.06 -96.70 14.49
C LEU A 145 -41.93 -97.53 15.08
N ALA A 146 -40.80 -97.55 14.38
CA ALA A 146 -39.64 -98.36 14.72
C ALA A 146 -38.98 -97.89 16.02
N HIS A 147 -38.99 -98.73 17.06
CA HIS A 147 -38.24 -98.53 18.29
C HIS A 147 -37.61 -99.85 18.75
N THR A 148 -36.29 -99.91 18.85
CA THR A 148 -35.54 -101.15 19.16
C THR A 148 -34.73 -101.07 20.45
N LYS A 149 -34.73 -99.90 21.09
CA LYS A 149 -33.95 -99.58 22.28
C LYS A 149 -34.86 -99.13 23.42
N THR A 150 -34.38 -99.22 24.65
CA THR A 150 -35.04 -98.72 25.86
C THR A 150 -35.24 -97.20 25.86
N THR A 151 -34.43 -96.47 25.10
CA THR A 151 -34.61 -95.05 24.79
C THR A 151 -34.75 -94.89 23.28
N VAL A 152 -35.77 -94.19 22.84
CA VAL A 152 -36.00 -93.84 21.43
C VAL A 152 -36.19 -92.33 21.31
N SER A 153 -35.61 -91.74 20.28
CA SER A 153 -35.75 -90.32 19.98
C SER A 153 -36.26 -90.14 18.56
N TYR A 154 -37.21 -89.23 18.37
CA TYR A 154 -37.69 -88.82 17.06
C TYR A 154 -37.47 -87.32 16.86
N GLU A 155 -37.07 -86.94 15.66
CA GLU A 155 -37.03 -85.55 15.20
C GLU A 155 -38.38 -85.20 14.57
N VAL A 156 -38.93 -84.06 14.95
CA VAL A 156 -40.11 -83.46 14.34
C VAL A 156 -39.69 -82.86 13.00
N THR A 157 -40.07 -83.48 11.88
CA THR A 157 -39.79 -82.95 10.54
C THR A 157 -41.07 -82.42 9.90
N SER A 158 -40.96 -81.66 8.81
CA SER A 158 -42.12 -81.25 8.03
C SER A 158 -42.91 -82.43 7.43
N ALA A 159 -42.28 -83.60 7.27
CA ALA A 159 -42.88 -84.80 6.73
C ALA A 159 -43.48 -85.74 7.80
N GLY A 160 -43.23 -85.49 9.08
CA GLY A 160 -43.60 -86.38 10.19
C GLY A 160 -42.46 -86.63 11.18
N LEU A 161 -42.64 -87.64 12.04
CA LEU A 161 -41.62 -88.04 13.01
C LEU A 161 -40.56 -88.96 12.39
N LYS A 162 -39.29 -88.54 12.44
CA LYS A 162 -38.14 -89.30 11.92
C LYS A 162 -37.32 -89.89 13.05
N LEU A 163 -37.04 -91.19 13.02
CA LEU A 163 -36.22 -91.86 14.03
C LEU A 163 -34.78 -91.29 14.05
N VAL A 164 -34.26 -91.01 15.24
CA VAL A 164 -32.91 -90.49 15.47
C VAL A 164 -32.07 -91.53 16.19
N ASP A 165 -31.06 -92.07 15.50
CA ASP A 165 -30.21 -93.14 16.04
C ASP A 165 -29.23 -92.66 17.12
N ASN A 166 -28.75 -91.42 16.99
CA ASN A 166 -27.84 -90.77 17.93
C ASN A 166 -28.22 -89.29 18.09
N LEU A 167 -28.92 -88.99 19.19
CA LEU A 167 -29.47 -87.67 19.47
C LEU A 167 -28.37 -86.61 19.65
N ASP A 168 -27.29 -86.94 20.35
CA ASP A 168 -26.20 -85.99 20.60
C ASP A 168 -25.52 -85.55 19.30
N VAL A 169 -25.38 -86.47 18.34
CA VAL A 169 -24.83 -86.17 17.00
C VAL A 169 -25.77 -85.24 16.23
N ALA A 170 -27.08 -85.50 16.25
CA ALA A 170 -28.07 -84.66 15.57
C ALA A 170 -28.12 -83.24 16.17
N ILE A 171 -28.09 -83.13 17.50
CA ILE A 171 -28.05 -81.84 18.21
C ILE A 171 -26.75 -81.08 17.89
N ALA A 172 -25.60 -81.75 17.93
CA ALA A 172 -24.31 -81.12 17.62
C ALA A 172 -24.29 -80.56 16.19
N GLN A 173 -24.84 -81.30 15.22
CA GLN A 173 -25.00 -80.84 13.84
C GLN A 173 -25.93 -79.61 13.74
N ASN A 174 -27.11 -79.65 14.35
CA ASN A 174 -28.06 -78.52 14.35
C ASN A 174 -27.47 -77.24 14.96
N LYS A 175 -26.71 -77.38 16.06
CA LYS A 175 -25.99 -76.25 16.68
C LYS A 175 -24.97 -75.66 15.74
N ALA A 176 -24.17 -76.50 15.07
CA ALA A 176 -23.17 -76.06 14.12
C ALA A 176 -23.80 -75.37 12.90
N GLU A 177 -24.86 -75.94 12.31
CA GLU A 177 -25.61 -75.34 11.20
C GLU A 177 -26.19 -73.97 11.58
N SER A 178 -26.83 -73.88 12.75
CA SER A 178 -27.39 -72.62 13.26
C SER A 178 -26.29 -71.56 13.40
N ALA A 179 -25.19 -71.90 14.08
CA ALA A 179 -24.08 -70.99 14.32
C ALA A 179 -23.41 -70.50 13.02
N VAL A 180 -23.23 -71.39 12.03
CA VAL A 180 -22.69 -71.02 10.72
C VAL A 180 -23.64 -70.08 9.97
N SER A 181 -24.93 -70.41 9.89
CA SER A 181 -25.92 -69.57 9.21
C SER A 181 -26.02 -68.18 9.84
N GLU A 182 -25.90 -68.08 11.17
CA GLU A 182 -25.96 -66.83 11.90
C GLU A 182 -24.79 -65.88 11.62
N LEU A 183 -23.69 -66.35 11.00
CA LEU A 183 -22.61 -65.48 10.53
C LEU A 183 -23.02 -64.64 9.31
N PHE A 184 -24.05 -65.05 8.57
CA PHE A 184 -24.44 -64.47 7.30
C PHE A 184 -25.76 -63.71 7.36
N THR A 185 -25.87 -62.69 6.53
CA THR A 185 -27.09 -61.87 6.45
C THR A 185 -28.26 -62.73 6.00
N ASN A 186 -29.42 -62.56 6.64
CA ASN A 186 -30.62 -63.37 6.40
C ASN A 186 -30.43 -64.88 6.57
N SER A 187 -29.39 -65.31 7.28
CA SER A 187 -29.02 -66.71 7.44
C SER A 187 -28.72 -67.44 6.12
N ASP A 188 -28.37 -66.70 5.07
CA ASP A 188 -27.95 -67.25 3.77
C ASP A 188 -26.43 -67.47 3.76
N VAL A 189 -26.00 -68.72 3.94
CA VAL A 189 -24.58 -69.12 3.97
C VAL A 189 -23.81 -68.88 2.67
N THR A 190 -24.50 -68.55 1.58
CA THR A 190 -23.88 -68.20 0.30
C THR A 190 -23.76 -66.68 0.09
N GLY A 191 -24.38 -65.90 0.98
CA GLY A 191 -24.41 -64.45 0.90
C GLY A 191 -23.23 -63.76 1.59
N THR A 192 -23.46 -62.53 2.03
CA THR A 192 -22.47 -61.74 2.75
C THR A 192 -22.58 -61.93 4.27
N ILE A 193 -21.43 -61.89 4.95
CA ILE A 193 -21.42 -61.86 6.42
C ILE A 193 -22.20 -60.67 6.97
N LYS A 194 -22.77 -60.82 8.16
CA LYS A 194 -23.41 -59.71 8.88
C LYS A 194 -22.37 -58.67 9.28
N ASP A 195 -22.83 -57.44 9.49
CA ASP A 195 -21.94 -56.40 10.02
C ASP A 195 -21.41 -56.70 11.42
N SER A 196 -22.21 -57.43 12.21
CA SER A 196 -21.85 -57.89 13.56
C SER A 196 -20.92 -59.10 13.57
N THR A 197 -20.71 -59.77 12.44
CA THR A 197 -19.85 -60.95 12.37
C THR A 197 -18.40 -60.51 12.55
N ASN A 198 -17.80 -60.98 13.65
CA ASN A 198 -16.44 -60.68 14.04
C ASN A 198 -15.65 -61.99 14.23
N GLN A 199 -14.38 -61.88 14.59
CA GLN A 199 -13.52 -63.06 14.75
C GLN A 199 -14.01 -64.02 15.83
N GLU A 200 -14.59 -63.48 16.91
CA GLU A 200 -15.15 -64.27 18.00
C GLU A 200 -16.35 -65.11 17.53
N ALA A 201 -17.28 -64.51 16.79
CA ALA A 201 -18.43 -65.22 16.21
C ALA A 201 -17.99 -66.37 15.29
N ILE A 202 -17.00 -66.12 14.43
CA ILE A 202 -16.45 -67.15 13.54
C ILE A 202 -15.74 -68.25 14.33
N ASN A 203 -14.99 -67.91 15.37
CA ASN A 203 -14.31 -68.90 16.22
C ASN A 203 -15.31 -69.77 16.99
N ASN A 204 -16.37 -69.18 17.54
CA ASN A 204 -17.44 -69.91 18.21
C ASN A 204 -18.13 -70.89 17.24
N ALA A 205 -18.42 -70.47 16.00
CA ALA A 205 -18.98 -71.34 14.99
C ALA A 205 -18.01 -72.47 14.57
N LYS A 206 -16.71 -72.16 14.42
CA LYS A 206 -15.64 -73.16 14.18
C LYS A 206 -15.60 -74.24 15.26
N GLU A 207 -15.69 -73.85 16.53
CA GLU A 207 -15.69 -74.79 17.65
C GLU A 207 -16.89 -75.75 17.61
N LEU A 208 -18.08 -75.24 17.29
CA LEU A 208 -19.28 -76.07 17.13
C LEU A 208 -19.18 -77.01 15.92
N VAL A 209 -18.67 -76.54 14.79
CA VAL A 209 -18.43 -77.38 13.60
C VAL A 209 -17.39 -78.47 13.89
N ALA A 210 -16.36 -78.18 14.70
CA ALA A 210 -15.34 -79.15 15.06
C ALA A 210 -15.92 -80.36 15.82
N ALA A 211 -16.98 -80.16 16.60
CA ALA A 211 -17.68 -81.19 17.36
C ALA A 211 -18.62 -82.08 16.52
N VAL A 212 -18.87 -81.74 15.25
CA VAL A 212 -19.70 -82.55 14.34
C VAL A 212 -18.95 -83.83 13.93
N THR A 213 -19.57 -85.00 14.11
CA THR A 213 -18.95 -86.29 13.78
C THR A 213 -19.28 -86.78 12.37
N ASP A 214 -20.37 -86.31 11.76
CA ASP A 214 -20.66 -86.56 10.35
C ASP A 214 -19.61 -85.84 9.50
N THR A 215 -18.73 -86.60 8.86
CA THR A 215 -17.58 -86.07 8.13
C THR A 215 -17.98 -85.31 6.87
N SER A 216 -19.07 -85.70 6.21
CA SER A 216 -19.56 -85.01 5.01
C SER A 216 -20.19 -83.68 5.38
N LYS A 217 -21.05 -83.63 6.40
CA LYS A 217 -21.68 -82.38 6.83
C LYS A 217 -20.69 -81.43 7.47
N LYS A 218 -19.75 -81.95 8.26
CA LYS A 218 -18.64 -81.15 8.81
C LYS A 218 -17.85 -80.47 7.70
N ALA A 219 -17.45 -81.22 6.66
CA ALA A 219 -16.71 -80.67 5.53
C ALA A 219 -17.51 -79.58 4.79
N GLU A 220 -18.82 -79.75 4.62
CA GLU A 220 -19.71 -78.73 4.04
C GLU A 220 -19.72 -77.44 4.87
N LEU A 221 -19.91 -77.54 6.19
CA LEU A 221 -19.93 -76.37 7.08
C LEU A 221 -18.57 -75.66 7.18
N GLU A 222 -17.48 -76.42 7.13
CA GLU A 222 -16.12 -75.87 7.09
C GLU A 222 -15.89 -74.97 5.86
N VAL A 223 -16.49 -75.28 4.71
CA VAL A 223 -16.42 -74.42 3.51
C VAL A 223 -17.06 -73.05 3.78
N TYR A 224 -18.23 -73.01 4.41
CA TYR A 224 -18.90 -71.74 4.72
C TYR A 224 -18.16 -70.93 5.78
N ILE A 225 -17.56 -71.59 6.77
CA ILE A 225 -16.68 -70.94 7.75
C ILE A 225 -15.46 -70.28 7.07
N VAL A 226 -14.85 -70.98 6.12
CA VAL A 226 -13.70 -70.45 5.37
C VAL A 226 -14.10 -69.23 4.54
N GLU A 227 -15.26 -69.27 3.89
CA GLU A 227 -15.78 -68.12 3.13
C GLU A 227 -16.13 -66.94 4.06
N ALA A 228 -16.77 -67.18 5.21
CA ALA A 228 -17.05 -66.14 6.21
C ALA A 228 -15.76 -65.48 6.71
N GLN A 229 -14.72 -66.27 7.01
CA GLN A 229 -13.41 -65.75 7.43
C GLN A 229 -12.80 -64.88 6.35
N LYS A 230 -12.80 -65.34 5.10
CA LYS A 230 -12.26 -64.59 3.95
C LYS A 230 -12.97 -63.26 3.75
N GLN A 231 -14.31 -63.22 3.86
CA GLN A 231 -15.07 -61.96 3.80
C GLN A 231 -14.72 -61.02 4.97
N LEU A 232 -14.58 -61.56 6.19
CA LEU A 232 -14.18 -60.77 7.36
C LEU A 232 -12.77 -60.18 7.18
N ASP A 233 -11.81 -60.98 6.72
CA ASP A 233 -10.44 -60.55 6.47
C ASP A 233 -10.41 -59.44 5.41
N THR A 234 -11.23 -59.58 4.36
CA THR A 234 -11.39 -58.54 3.32
C THR A 234 -11.98 -57.25 3.91
N LYS A 235 -13.03 -57.36 4.75
CA LYS A 235 -13.64 -56.20 5.41
C LYS A 235 -12.65 -55.48 6.33
N ILE A 236 -11.85 -56.22 7.10
CA ILE A 236 -10.81 -55.65 7.97
C ILE A 236 -9.72 -54.95 7.15
N ALA A 237 -9.27 -55.58 6.06
CA ALA A 237 -8.27 -54.99 5.17
C ALA A 237 -8.76 -53.69 4.53
N GLU A 238 -10.01 -53.67 4.03
CA GLU A 238 -10.61 -52.47 3.44
C GLU A 238 -10.80 -51.35 4.46
N ASN A 239 -11.26 -51.67 5.68
CA ASN A 239 -11.37 -50.68 6.76
C ASN A 239 -10.01 -50.08 7.11
N THR A 240 -8.95 -50.89 7.11
CA THR A 240 -7.58 -50.41 7.36
C THR A 240 -7.09 -49.52 6.23
N ALA A 241 -7.36 -49.90 4.98
CA ALA A 241 -7.02 -49.10 3.81
C ALA A 241 -7.76 -47.76 3.79
N GLU A 242 -9.05 -47.75 4.15
CA GLU A 242 -9.86 -46.54 4.26
C GLU A 242 -9.33 -45.58 5.32
N GLN A 243 -8.99 -46.08 6.52
CA GLN A 243 -8.36 -45.25 7.55
C GLN A 243 -7.02 -44.64 7.08
N ALA A 244 -6.23 -45.38 6.29
CA ALA A 244 -5.00 -44.85 5.71
C ALA A 244 -5.27 -43.76 4.67
N ARG A 245 -6.29 -43.92 3.80
CA ARG A 245 -6.74 -42.90 2.85
C ARG A 245 -7.20 -41.63 3.56
N GLN A 246 -8.06 -41.76 4.57
CA GLN A 246 -8.55 -40.62 5.37
C GLN A 246 -7.40 -39.87 6.05
N LYS A 247 -6.44 -40.59 6.66
CA LYS A 247 -5.27 -39.98 7.29
C LYS A 247 -4.40 -39.22 6.29
N ALA A 248 -4.15 -39.80 5.11
CA ALA A 248 -3.35 -39.16 4.06
C ALA A 248 -4.03 -37.90 3.53
N ALA A 249 -5.33 -37.98 3.22
CA ALA A 249 -6.11 -36.85 2.74
C ALA A 249 -6.20 -35.72 3.79
N THR A 250 -6.50 -36.06 5.05
CA THR A 250 -6.50 -35.09 6.17
C THR A 250 -5.16 -34.39 6.30
N GLY A 251 -4.05 -35.14 6.21
CA GLY A 251 -2.70 -34.58 6.26
C GLY A 251 -2.41 -33.62 5.10
N ALA A 252 -2.85 -33.98 3.88
CA ALA A 252 -2.68 -33.15 2.70
C ALA A 252 -3.49 -31.86 2.78
N VAL A 253 -4.78 -31.94 3.15
CA VAL A 253 -5.67 -30.78 3.32
C VAL A 253 -5.12 -29.84 4.40
N LYS A 254 -4.78 -30.35 5.58
CA LYS A 254 -4.16 -29.55 6.65
C LYS A 254 -2.88 -28.85 6.18
N SER A 255 -2.07 -29.51 5.36
CA SER A 255 -0.81 -28.95 4.87
C SER A 255 -0.98 -27.75 3.94
N LEU A 256 -2.18 -27.51 3.39
CA LEU A 256 -2.51 -26.31 2.63
C LEU A 256 -2.58 -25.05 3.52
N PHE A 257 -2.87 -25.20 4.81
CA PHE A 257 -3.15 -24.08 5.71
C PHE A 257 -2.00 -23.77 6.67
N ASN A 258 -1.84 -22.49 7.01
CA ASN A 258 -0.85 -22.07 8.00
C ASN A 258 -1.09 -22.76 9.34
N ASN A 259 -0.01 -23.19 9.99
CA ASN A 259 -0.05 -23.95 11.25
C ASN A 259 -0.89 -25.24 11.20
N ASN A 260 -1.19 -25.74 9.99
CA ASN A 260 -2.07 -26.89 9.78
C ASN A 260 -3.50 -26.70 10.33
N ASP A 261 -3.95 -25.44 10.42
CA ASP A 261 -5.29 -25.05 10.85
C ASP A 261 -6.20 -24.82 9.63
N VAL A 262 -7.07 -25.78 9.33
CA VAL A 262 -7.98 -25.76 8.17
C VAL A 262 -9.03 -24.64 8.21
N THR A 263 -9.19 -23.96 9.35
CA THR A 263 -10.06 -22.79 9.48
C THR A 263 -9.34 -21.46 9.24
N GLY A 264 -8.01 -21.51 9.12
CA GLY A 264 -7.16 -20.35 8.94
C GLY A 264 -6.92 -19.97 7.47
N VAL A 265 -5.81 -19.28 7.26
CA VAL A 265 -5.37 -18.86 5.92
C VAL A 265 -4.45 -19.89 5.27
N ILE A 266 -4.54 -20.04 3.95
CA ILE A 266 -3.61 -20.90 3.19
C ILE A 266 -2.15 -20.42 3.31
N LYS A 267 -1.21 -21.35 3.20
CA LYS A 267 0.23 -21.00 3.19
C LYS A 267 0.57 -20.21 1.94
N GLU A 268 1.55 -19.33 2.06
CA GLU A 268 1.99 -18.47 0.95
C GLU A 268 2.45 -19.28 -0.27
N SER A 269 3.04 -20.45 -0.05
CA SER A 269 3.54 -21.37 -1.09
C SER A 269 2.46 -22.22 -1.76
N VAL A 270 1.20 -22.19 -1.29
CA VAL A 270 0.13 -22.97 -1.92
C VAL A 270 -0.15 -22.43 -3.31
N ASN A 271 -0.25 -23.36 -4.25
CA ASN A 271 -0.63 -23.12 -5.63
C ASN A 271 -1.73 -24.11 -6.05
N GLN A 272 -2.21 -23.98 -7.28
CA GLN A 272 -3.29 -24.83 -7.78
C GLN A 272 -2.93 -26.33 -7.76
N GLU A 273 -1.65 -26.65 -8.02
CA GLU A 273 -1.15 -28.02 -8.02
C GLU A 273 -1.27 -28.66 -6.63
N ALA A 274 -0.89 -27.93 -5.56
CA ALA A 274 -1.03 -28.42 -4.19
C ALA A 274 -2.50 -28.71 -3.81
N ILE A 275 -3.43 -27.85 -4.22
CA ILE A 275 -4.87 -28.04 -3.98
C ILE A 275 -5.38 -29.25 -4.78
N ASN A 276 -4.98 -29.39 -6.03
CA ASN A 276 -5.37 -30.53 -6.87
C ASN A 276 -4.88 -31.86 -6.28
N GLN A 277 -3.65 -31.92 -5.79
CA GLN A 277 -3.09 -33.11 -5.13
C GLN A 277 -3.88 -33.49 -3.86
N ALA A 278 -4.26 -32.51 -3.03
CA ALA A 278 -5.11 -32.77 -1.88
C ALA A 278 -6.50 -33.30 -2.31
N LYS A 279 -7.07 -32.73 -3.37
CA LYS A 279 -8.37 -33.13 -3.94
C LYS A 279 -8.38 -34.54 -4.48
N GLU A 280 -7.30 -34.97 -5.14
CA GLU A 280 -7.16 -36.35 -5.62
C GLU A 280 -7.21 -37.36 -4.46
N LEU A 281 -6.53 -37.05 -3.35
CA LEU A 281 -6.55 -37.89 -2.15
C LEU A 281 -7.93 -37.94 -1.48
N VAL A 282 -8.66 -36.82 -1.45
CA VAL A 282 -10.02 -36.78 -0.89
C VAL A 282 -11.03 -37.54 -1.77
N THR A 283 -10.83 -37.53 -3.09
CA THR A 283 -11.76 -38.16 -4.05
C THR A 283 -11.92 -39.67 -3.81
N VAL A 284 -10.86 -40.34 -3.35
CA VAL A 284 -10.81 -41.80 -3.14
C VAL A 284 -11.30 -42.26 -1.76
N ILE A 285 -11.69 -41.35 -0.87
CA ILE A 285 -12.30 -41.68 0.43
C ILE A 285 -13.69 -42.27 0.21
N THR A 286 -14.04 -43.31 0.97
CA THR A 286 -15.36 -43.97 0.90
C THR A 286 -16.30 -43.55 2.03
N ASP A 287 -15.80 -43.10 3.18
CA ASP A 287 -16.62 -42.46 4.21
C ASP A 287 -17.20 -41.13 3.70
N ALA A 288 -18.52 -41.07 3.55
CA ALA A 288 -19.20 -39.94 2.95
C ALA A 288 -19.13 -38.67 3.82
N ASN A 289 -19.08 -38.79 5.14
CA ASN A 289 -19.08 -37.64 6.05
C ASN A 289 -17.69 -37.01 6.08
N GLU A 290 -16.64 -37.82 6.25
CA GLU A 290 -15.26 -37.35 6.26
C GLU A 290 -14.87 -36.74 4.89
N LYS A 291 -15.31 -37.38 3.81
CA LYS A 291 -15.10 -36.86 2.46
C LYS A 291 -15.74 -35.49 2.27
N ALA A 292 -17.00 -35.33 2.65
CA ALA A 292 -17.72 -34.06 2.51
C ALA A 292 -17.07 -32.93 3.33
N GLU A 293 -16.59 -33.23 4.55
CA GLU A 293 -15.88 -32.26 5.38
C GLU A 293 -14.57 -31.80 4.72
N LEU A 294 -13.75 -32.74 4.24
CA LEU A 294 -12.48 -32.42 3.58
C LEU A 294 -12.67 -31.70 2.24
N GLU A 295 -13.72 -32.03 1.48
CA GLU A 295 -14.10 -31.30 0.26
C GLU A 295 -14.42 -29.83 0.56
N ALA A 296 -15.13 -29.55 1.66
CA ALA A 296 -15.44 -28.17 2.07
C ALA A 296 -14.17 -27.36 2.41
N TYR A 297 -13.19 -27.97 3.09
CA TYR A 297 -11.91 -27.30 3.35
C TYR A 297 -11.10 -27.06 2.07
N ILE A 298 -11.17 -27.96 1.09
CA ILE A 298 -10.54 -27.76 -0.23
C ILE A 298 -11.20 -26.59 -0.97
N GLU A 299 -12.53 -26.47 -0.93
CA GLU A 299 -13.24 -25.34 -1.54
C GLU A 299 -12.84 -24.00 -0.90
N GLU A 300 -12.70 -23.95 0.43
CA GLU A 300 -12.23 -22.74 1.11
C GLU A 300 -10.77 -22.43 0.77
N ALA A 301 -9.89 -23.44 0.69
CA ALA A 301 -8.51 -23.26 0.24
C ALA A 301 -8.45 -22.69 -1.20
N GLN A 302 -9.29 -23.21 -2.11
CA GLN A 302 -9.39 -22.74 -3.48
C GLN A 302 -9.82 -21.28 -3.55
N LYS A 303 -10.87 -20.93 -2.80
CA LYS A 303 -11.40 -19.56 -2.74
C LYS A 303 -10.34 -18.57 -2.24
N GLN A 304 -9.54 -18.95 -1.24
CA GLN A 304 -8.44 -18.11 -0.76
C GLN A 304 -7.32 -17.97 -1.80
N LEU A 305 -6.99 -19.04 -2.54
CA LEU A 305 -6.01 -18.98 -3.61
C LEU A 305 -6.48 -18.07 -4.76
N ASP A 306 -7.76 -18.16 -5.12
CA ASP A 306 -8.37 -17.31 -6.15
C ASP A 306 -8.34 -15.84 -5.74
N ALA A 307 -8.72 -15.54 -4.48
CA ALA A 307 -8.67 -14.19 -3.92
C ALA A 307 -7.24 -13.63 -3.90
N LYS A 308 -6.26 -14.44 -3.47
CA LYS A 308 -4.85 -14.07 -3.48
C LYS A 308 -4.34 -13.79 -4.90
N THR A 309 -4.72 -14.62 -5.86
CA THR A 309 -4.33 -14.45 -7.27
C THR A 309 -4.93 -13.16 -7.83
N ALA A 310 -6.20 -12.87 -7.54
CA ALA A 310 -6.85 -11.64 -7.95
C ALA A 310 -6.19 -10.38 -7.33
N GLU A 311 -5.82 -10.43 -6.05
CA GLU A 311 -5.13 -9.32 -5.39
C GLU A 311 -3.73 -9.07 -5.97
N ASN A 312 -2.98 -10.13 -6.31
CA ASN A 312 -1.69 -9.98 -6.98
C ASN A 312 -1.81 -9.28 -8.34
N VAL A 313 -2.86 -9.60 -9.11
CA VAL A 313 -3.15 -8.92 -10.37
C VAL A 313 -3.55 -7.46 -10.15
N ALA A 314 -4.37 -7.18 -9.14
CA ALA A 314 -4.76 -5.83 -8.78
C ALA A 314 -3.56 -4.98 -8.33
N GLU A 315 -2.67 -5.55 -7.51
CA GLU A 315 -1.43 -4.91 -7.08
C GLU A 315 -0.51 -4.60 -8.26
N GLN A 316 -0.34 -5.54 -9.20
CA GLN A 316 0.45 -5.27 -10.40
C GLN A 316 -0.14 -4.11 -11.22
N ALA A 317 -1.47 -4.06 -11.39
CA ALA A 317 -2.13 -2.96 -12.08
C ALA A 317 -1.93 -1.61 -11.36
N ARG A 318 -1.99 -1.58 -10.02
CA ARG A 318 -1.67 -0.39 -9.21
C ARG A 318 -0.23 0.07 -9.42
N GLN A 319 0.73 -0.86 -9.40
CA GLN A 319 2.15 -0.56 -9.65
C GLN A 319 2.41 -0.02 -11.05
N GLU A 320 1.77 -0.59 -12.08
CA GLU A 320 1.87 -0.15 -13.47
C GLU A 320 1.27 1.26 -13.64
N ALA A 321 0.08 1.51 -13.11
CA ALA A 321 -0.58 2.81 -13.15
C ALA A 321 0.25 3.90 -12.46
N ALA A 322 0.74 3.63 -11.25
CA ALA A 322 1.58 4.55 -10.50
C ALA A 322 2.94 4.79 -11.20
N THR A 323 3.59 3.74 -11.71
CA THR A 323 4.82 3.87 -12.50
C THR A 323 4.59 4.74 -13.74
N GLY A 324 3.46 4.55 -14.44
CA GLY A 324 3.08 5.36 -15.59
C GLY A 324 2.85 6.82 -15.22
N ALA A 325 2.15 7.09 -14.13
CA ALA A 325 1.87 8.45 -13.64
C ALA A 325 3.15 9.18 -13.24
N VAL A 326 4.05 8.54 -12.48
CA VAL A 326 5.34 9.13 -12.06
C VAL A 326 6.24 9.43 -13.26
N LYS A 327 6.39 8.47 -14.19
CA LYS A 327 7.09 8.72 -15.46
C LYS A 327 6.48 9.87 -16.23
N GLY A 328 5.15 9.98 -16.22
CA GLY A 328 4.39 11.04 -16.86
C GLY A 328 4.73 12.46 -16.38
N LEU A 329 5.34 12.61 -15.20
CA LEU A 329 5.78 13.91 -14.66
C LEU A 329 7.01 14.48 -15.38
N PHE A 330 7.82 13.63 -16.02
CA PHE A 330 9.13 13.98 -16.56
C PHE A 330 9.18 13.97 -18.09
N ASN A 331 10.02 14.83 -18.66
CA ASN A 331 10.25 14.88 -20.10
C ASN A 331 10.75 13.53 -20.61
N ASN A 332 10.24 13.10 -21.77
CA ASN A 332 10.53 11.79 -22.38
C ASN A 332 10.26 10.58 -21.47
N ASN A 333 9.46 10.76 -20.41
CA ASN A 333 9.20 9.74 -19.39
C ASN A 333 10.48 9.24 -18.67
N ASP A 334 11.53 10.07 -18.63
CA ASP A 334 12.79 9.81 -17.95
C ASP A 334 12.79 10.44 -16.56
N VAL A 335 12.61 9.61 -15.54
CA VAL A 335 12.52 10.04 -14.13
C VAL A 335 13.82 10.57 -13.54
N THR A 336 14.94 10.47 -14.28
CA THR A 336 16.22 11.08 -13.90
C THR A 336 16.42 12.46 -14.53
N GLY A 337 15.54 12.85 -15.46
CA GLY A 337 15.59 14.12 -16.18
C GLY A 337 14.81 15.24 -15.49
N ILE A 338 14.39 16.22 -16.30
CA ILE A 338 13.59 17.36 -15.84
C ILE A 338 12.09 17.14 -16.00
N ILE A 339 11.28 17.75 -15.13
CA ILE A 339 9.82 17.73 -15.23
C ILE A 339 9.33 18.37 -16.54
N LYS A 340 8.15 17.95 -17.02
CA LYS A 340 7.48 18.58 -18.15
C LYS A 340 7.03 19.99 -17.80
N ASP A 341 6.94 20.86 -18.79
CA ASP A 341 6.42 22.21 -18.56
C ASP A 341 4.96 22.23 -18.11
N SER A 342 4.19 21.23 -18.53
CA SER A 342 2.80 21.02 -18.13
C SER A 342 2.64 20.35 -16.76
N THR A 343 3.72 19.93 -16.10
CA THR A 343 3.63 19.31 -14.78
C THR A 343 3.24 20.36 -13.75
N THR A 344 2.09 20.17 -13.11
CA THR A 344 1.55 21.05 -12.06
C THR A 344 1.50 20.32 -10.72
N GLN A 345 1.24 21.06 -9.64
CA GLN A 345 1.05 20.49 -8.31
C GLN A 345 -0.08 19.46 -8.28
N GLU A 346 -1.16 19.71 -9.03
CA GLU A 346 -2.30 18.80 -9.15
C GLU A 346 -1.88 17.46 -9.77
N ILE A 347 -1.08 17.47 -10.83
CA ILE A 347 -0.59 16.24 -11.48
C ILE A 347 0.34 15.46 -10.54
N ILE A 348 1.21 16.14 -9.79
CA ILE A 348 2.07 15.49 -8.77
C ILE A 348 1.23 14.86 -7.67
N ASN A 349 0.19 15.55 -7.18
CA ASN A 349 -0.70 15.02 -6.14
C ASN A 349 -1.46 13.79 -6.63
N ASN A 350 -1.97 13.80 -7.86
CA ASN A 350 -2.61 12.63 -8.47
C ASN A 350 -1.65 11.43 -8.56
N ALA A 351 -0.37 11.66 -8.90
CA ALA A 351 0.65 10.61 -8.91
C ALA A 351 0.94 10.07 -7.49
N LYS A 352 0.99 10.94 -6.47
CA LYS A 352 1.13 10.57 -5.05
C LYS A 352 0.00 9.66 -4.60
N GLU A 353 -1.24 9.97 -4.95
CA GLU A 353 -2.40 9.14 -4.59
C GLU A 353 -2.31 7.72 -5.18
N LEU A 354 -1.86 7.60 -6.43
CA LEU A 354 -1.64 6.30 -7.06
C LEU A 354 -0.51 5.52 -6.38
N VAL A 355 0.61 6.18 -6.06
CA VAL A 355 1.73 5.55 -5.35
C VAL A 355 1.29 5.08 -3.95
N ALA A 356 0.51 5.87 -3.22
CA ALA A 356 0.01 5.53 -1.89
C ALA A 356 -0.91 4.28 -1.89
N SER A 357 -1.49 3.90 -3.02
CA SER A 357 -2.32 2.69 -3.16
C SER A 357 -1.54 1.39 -3.33
N ILE A 358 -0.22 1.47 -3.61
CA ILE A 358 0.66 0.31 -3.79
C ILE A 358 0.91 -0.38 -2.44
N THR A 359 0.82 -1.70 -2.41
CA THR A 359 1.09 -2.50 -1.20
C THR A 359 2.51 -3.04 -1.14
N ASP A 360 3.18 -3.22 -2.28
CA ASP A 360 4.62 -3.50 -2.35
C ASP A 360 5.44 -2.31 -1.83
N LYS A 361 6.05 -2.50 -0.66
CA LYS A 361 6.75 -1.44 0.07
C LYS A 361 7.99 -0.93 -0.65
N ASP A 362 8.73 -1.80 -1.33
CA ASP A 362 9.98 -1.43 -1.98
C ASP A 362 9.68 -0.63 -3.26
N LYS A 363 8.67 -1.07 -4.03
CA LYS A 363 8.20 -0.37 -5.20
C LYS A 363 7.59 0.99 -4.85
N ASN A 364 6.77 1.04 -3.79
CA ASN A 364 6.21 2.28 -3.27
C ASN A 364 7.31 3.28 -2.89
N ALA A 365 8.29 2.87 -2.07
CA ALA A 365 9.39 3.71 -1.64
C ALA A 365 10.23 4.25 -2.81
N ALA A 366 10.49 3.42 -3.83
CA ALA A 366 11.22 3.83 -5.02
C ALA A 366 10.50 4.92 -5.84
N LEU A 367 9.17 4.86 -5.91
CA LEU A 367 8.36 5.86 -6.63
C LEU A 367 8.18 7.15 -5.82
N GLU A 368 8.10 7.07 -4.49
CA GLU A 368 8.08 8.25 -3.60
C GLU A 368 9.33 9.12 -3.77
N ILE A 369 10.51 8.50 -3.93
CA ILE A 369 11.76 9.24 -4.21
C ILE A 369 11.65 10.04 -5.52
N GLN A 370 11.07 9.44 -6.57
CA GLN A 370 10.92 10.10 -7.87
C GLN A 370 9.89 11.23 -7.80
N ILE A 371 8.82 11.04 -7.05
CA ILE A 371 7.84 12.10 -6.76
C ILE A 371 8.48 13.27 -6.00
N ALA A 372 9.32 12.99 -5.01
CA ALA A 372 10.01 14.01 -4.24
C ALA A 372 10.94 14.85 -5.13
N GLU A 373 11.64 14.22 -6.07
CA GLU A 373 12.45 14.94 -7.06
C GLU A 373 11.59 15.79 -8.00
N ALA A 374 10.48 15.26 -8.51
CA ALA A 374 9.55 16.04 -9.34
C ALA A 374 9.00 17.27 -8.59
N GLN A 375 8.64 17.09 -7.32
CA GLN A 375 8.17 18.18 -6.45
C GLN A 375 9.22 19.26 -6.29
N LYS A 376 10.47 18.87 -5.97
CA LYS A 376 11.59 19.80 -5.80
C LYS A 376 11.85 20.61 -7.07
N GLN A 377 11.78 19.99 -8.24
CA GLN A 377 11.94 20.69 -9.51
C GLN A 377 10.78 21.67 -9.77
N LEU A 378 9.54 21.29 -9.45
CA LEU A 378 8.38 22.19 -9.58
C LEU A 378 8.50 23.40 -8.64
N ASP A 379 8.92 23.18 -7.40
CA ASP A 379 9.12 24.24 -6.41
C ASP A 379 10.21 25.21 -6.89
N THR A 380 11.31 24.67 -7.43
CA THR A 380 12.41 25.47 -8.01
C THR A 380 11.92 26.29 -9.21
N LYS A 381 11.19 25.67 -10.14
CA LYS A 381 10.62 26.35 -11.31
C LYS A 381 9.66 27.46 -10.91
N THR A 382 8.81 27.20 -9.91
CA THR A 382 7.85 28.18 -9.40
C THR A 382 8.55 29.37 -8.75
N ALA A 383 9.59 29.12 -7.95
CA ALA A 383 10.40 30.17 -7.34
C ALA A 383 11.14 31.01 -8.39
N GLU A 384 11.74 30.39 -9.42
CA GLU A 384 12.43 31.11 -10.48
C GLU A 384 11.48 31.98 -11.31
N ASN A 385 10.28 31.47 -11.62
CA ASN A 385 9.26 32.27 -12.32
C ASN A 385 8.86 33.52 -11.50
N ALA A 386 8.71 33.38 -10.18
CA ALA A 386 8.42 34.51 -9.31
C ALA A 386 9.59 35.50 -9.22
N ALA A 387 10.83 35.00 -9.14
CA ALA A 387 12.03 35.82 -9.15
C ALA A 387 12.19 36.57 -10.48
N GLU A 388 11.94 35.92 -11.61
CA GLU A 388 11.95 36.53 -12.92
C GLU A 388 10.90 37.63 -13.05
N GLN A 389 9.68 37.39 -12.57
CA GLN A 389 8.64 38.42 -12.56
C GLN A 389 9.02 39.64 -11.70
N ALA A 390 9.70 39.41 -10.56
CA ALA A 390 10.23 40.48 -9.73
C ALA A 390 11.35 41.27 -10.45
N ARG A 391 12.26 40.58 -11.14
CA ARG A 391 13.31 41.21 -11.97
C ARG A 391 12.70 42.06 -13.07
N GLN A 392 11.72 41.53 -13.81
CA GLN A 392 11.00 42.26 -14.85
C GLN A 392 10.27 43.49 -14.30
N THR A 393 9.62 43.38 -13.14
CA THR A 393 8.93 44.49 -12.49
C THR A 393 9.92 45.58 -12.08
N ALA A 394 10.97 45.22 -11.36
CA ALA A 394 12.00 46.18 -10.90
C ALA A 394 12.67 46.91 -12.07
N ALA A 395 13.02 46.19 -13.14
CA ALA A 395 13.61 46.77 -14.33
C ALA A 395 12.63 47.66 -15.12
N THR A 396 11.34 47.26 -15.19
CA THR A 396 10.30 48.09 -15.81
C THR A 396 10.10 49.39 -15.05
N ASP A 397 10.05 49.33 -13.71
CA ASP A 397 9.90 50.50 -12.86
C ASP A 397 11.12 51.43 -12.97
N ALA A 398 12.34 50.87 -12.93
CA ALA A 398 13.57 51.64 -13.09
C ALA A 398 13.67 52.32 -14.47
N SER A 399 13.32 51.60 -15.55
CA SER A 399 13.31 52.17 -16.91
C SER A 399 12.30 53.32 -17.02
N LYS A 400 11.08 53.12 -16.53
CA LYS A 400 10.04 54.16 -16.52
C LYS A 400 10.45 55.38 -15.70
N ASP A 401 11.10 55.18 -14.56
CA ASP A 401 11.50 56.26 -13.65
C ASP A 401 12.55 57.21 -14.27
N LEU A 402 13.24 56.81 -15.34
CA LEU A 402 14.12 57.71 -16.09
C LEU A 402 13.34 58.83 -16.81
N PHE A 403 12.05 58.61 -17.10
CA PHE A 403 11.24 59.50 -17.93
C PHE A 403 10.25 60.34 -17.11
N ASN A 404 9.95 61.54 -17.61
CA ASN A 404 8.94 62.40 -17.00
C ASN A 404 7.57 61.72 -17.04
N ASN A 405 6.85 61.77 -15.91
CA ASN A 405 5.55 61.11 -15.74
C ASN A 405 5.56 59.60 -16.01
N ASN A 406 6.73 58.95 -15.94
CA ASN A 406 6.89 57.53 -16.26
C ASN A 406 6.48 57.15 -17.69
N ASP A 407 6.47 58.13 -18.61
CA ASP A 407 6.17 57.94 -20.03
C ASP A 407 7.47 57.70 -20.82
N VAL A 408 7.74 56.43 -21.14
CA VAL A 408 8.95 55.98 -21.86
C VAL A 408 9.03 56.49 -23.30
N THR A 409 7.97 57.11 -23.83
CA THR A 409 7.98 57.77 -25.14
C THR A 409 8.27 59.27 -25.05
N GLY A 410 8.29 59.82 -23.84
CA GLY A 410 8.52 61.24 -23.54
C GLY A 410 9.99 61.61 -23.31
N THR A 411 10.22 62.70 -22.56
CA THR A 411 11.57 63.18 -22.22
C THR A 411 12.06 62.64 -20.88
N ILE A 412 13.38 62.43 -20.74
CA ILE A 412 14.00 62.06 -19.47
C ILE A 412 13.88 63.17 -18.41
N LYS A 413 13.79 62.79 -17.12
CA LYS A 413 13.75 63.76 -16.01
C LYS A 413 15.06 64.55 -15.91
N ASP A 414 15.00 65.83 -15.54
CA ASP A 414 16.19 66.69 -15.42
C ASP A 414 17.24 66.16 -14.42
N SER A 415 16.80 65.42 -13.40
CA SER A 415 17.66 64.80 -12.38
C SER A 415 18.38 63.53 -12.84
N VAL A 416 18.05 62.97 -14.01
CA VAL A 416 18.70 61.75 -14.50
C VAL A 416 20.20 61.98 -14.73
N THR A 417 21.00 61.07 -14.18
CA THR A 417 22.46 61.01 -14.34
C THR A 417 22.85 59.77 -15.13
N GLN A 418 24.12 59.68 -15.56
CA GLN A 418 24.65 58.48 -16.20
C GLN A 418 24.54 57.25 -15.26
N GLU A 419 24.83 57.45 -13.98
CA GLU A 419 24.69 56.42 -12.94
C GLU A 419 23.26 55.86 -12.84
N ALA A 420 22.23 56.72 -12.96
CA ALA A 420 20.84 56.26 -12.96
C ALA A 420 20.51 55.35 -14.15
N ILE A 421 21.03 55.67 -15.34
CA ILE A 421 20.85 54.85 -16.54
C ILE A 421 21.61 53.52 -16.42
N ASP A 422 22.85 53.57 -15.91
CA ASP A 422 23.69 52.38 -15.71
C ASP A 422 23.04 51.42 -14.71
N ASN A 423 22.49 51.92 -13.60
CA ASN A 423 21.74 51.11 -12.63
C ASN A 423 20.50 50.45 -13.24
N ALA A 424 19.72 51.17 -14.06
CA ALA A 424 18.56 50.60 -14.74
C ALA A 424 18.99 49.53 -15.76
N LYS A 425 20.09 49.75 -16.47
CA LYS A 425 20.68 48.78 -17.41
C LYS A 425 21.15 47.51 -16.71
N GLU A 426 21.75 47.61 -15.53
CA GLU A 426 22.13 46.44 -14.73
C GLU A 426 20.91 45.59 -14.35
N LEU A 427 19.81 46.22 -13.93
CA LEU A 427 18.56 45.50 -13.65
C LEU A 427 18.00 44.78 -14.90
N VAL A 428 17.95 45.47 -16.04
CA VAL A 428 17.52 44.87 -17.31
C VAL A 428 18.41 43.68 -17.72
N ALA A 429 19.71 43.75 -17.45
CA ALA A 429 20.64 42.66 -17.79
C ALA A 429 20.32 41.35 -17.05
N THR A 430 19.71 41.43 -15.86
CA THR A 430 19.33 40.25 -15.04
C THR A 430 18.08 39.53 -15.50
N ILE A 431 17.28 40.12 -16.40
CA ILE A 431 16.06 39.51 -16.95
C ILE A 431 16.43 38.33 -17.85
N THR A 432 15.69 37.23 -17.70
CA THR A 432 15.86 36.04 -18.54
C THR A 432 14.87 35.98 -19.72
N ASP A 433 13.70 36.60 -19.62
CA ASP A 433 12.76 36.75 -20.72
C ASP A 433 13.34 37.67 -21.80
N ALA A 434 13.62 37.10 -22.98
CA ALA A 434 14.33 37.78 -24.04
C ALA A 434 13.53 38.94 -24.66
N ASP A 435 12.21 38.79 -24.78
CA ASP A 435 11.36 39.78 -25.41
C ASP A 435 11.19 40.99 -24.49
N LYS A 436 10.93 40.74 -23.20
CA LYS A 436 10.83 41.81 -22.19
C LYS A 436 12.16 42.52 -22.02
N LYS A 437 13.28 41.78 -22.03
CA LYS A 437 14.61 42.36 -21.98
C LYS A 437 14.87 43.29 -23.17
N ALA A 438 14.61 42.84 -24.40
CA ALA A 438 14.81 43.65 -25.60
C ALA A 438 13.93 44.91 -25.63
N GLU A 439 12.69 44.82 -25.16
CA GLU A 439 11.78 45.97 -25.00
C GLU A 439 12.40 47.03 -24.08
N LEU A 440 12.88 46.62 -22.89
CA LEU A 440 13.45 47.54 -21.91
C LEU A 440 14.81 48.08 -22.36
N GLU A 441 15.64 47.27 -23.02
CA GLU A 441 16.92 47.72 -23.60
C GLU A 441 16.71 48.89 -24.58
N THR A 442 15.64 48.85 -25.38
CA THR A 442 15.29 49.94 -26.29
C THR A 442 14.97 51.24 -25.55
N GLN A 443 14.26 51.15 -24.43
CA GLN A 443 13.94 52.32 -23.59
C GLN A 443 15.20 52.91 -22.95
N ILE A 444 16.10 52.07 -22.44
CA ILE A 444 17.39 52.49 -21.88
C ILE A 444 18.25 53.19 -22.95
N VAL A 445 18.28 52.68 -24.19
CA VAL A 445 18.99 53.32 -25.30
C VAL A 445 18.43 54.71 -25.60
N GLU A 446 17.11 54.87 -25.62
CA GLU A 446 16.49 56.19 -25.83
C GLU A 446 16.80 57.15 -24.68
N ALA A 447 16.73 56.70 -23.42
CA ALA A 447 17.13 57.50 -22.26
C ALA A 447 18.60 57.96 -22.36
N GLN A 448 19.51 57.05 -22.72
CA GLN A 448 20.94 57.33 -22.91
C GLN A 448 21.18 58.37 -24.00
N LYS A 449 20.45 58.26 -25.10
CA LYS A 449 20.52 59.21 -26.21
C LYS A 449 20.06 60.60 -25.76
N GLN A 450 18.92 60.72 -25.08
CA GLN A 450 18.43 61.99 -24.57
C GLN A 450 19.36 62.63 -23.52
N LEU A 451 20.02 61.81 -22.68
CA LEU A 451 21.02 62.32 -21.73
C LEU A 451 22.25 62.86 -22.46
N THR A 452 22.70 62.18 -23.52
CA THR A 452 23.84 62.61 -24.33
C THR A 452 23.54 63.91 -25.08
N ASP A 453 22.29 64.08 -25.53
CA ASP A 453 21.82 65.29 -26.20
C ASP A 453 21.54 66.47 -25.23
N ARG A 454 21.49 66.22 -23.92
CA ARG A 454 21.30 67.26 -22.90
C ARG A 454 22.54 68.15 -22.81
N VAL A 455 22.36 69.41 -23.19
CA VAL A 455 23.39 70.43 -23.04
C VAL A 455 23.26 71.11 -21.68
N THR A 456 24.34 71.12 -20.91
CA THR A 456 24.44 71.92 -19.68
C THR A 456 25.66 72.81 -19.75
N GLY A 457 25.69 73.92 -19.01
CA GLY A 457 26.86 74.78 -18.99
C GLY A 457 26.98 75.58 -17.69
N THR A 458 28.19 76.00 -17.39
CA THR A 458 28.52 76.81 -16.23
C THR A 458 29.58 77.81 -16.62
N GLY A 459 29.35 79.09 -16.34
CA GLY A 459 30.32 80.14 -16.62
C GLY A 459 31.19 80.48 -15.43
N ASN A 460 32.47 80.73 -15.70
CA ASN A 460 33.40 81.29 -14.74
C ASN A 460 33.10 82.76 -14.51
N THR A 461 33.31 83.25 -13.28
CA THR A 461 33.14 84.68 -12.96
C THR A 461 34.03 85.55 -13.86
N PHE A 462 33.46 86.63 -14.41
CA PHE A 462 34.19 87.60 -15.24
C PHE A 462 34.66 88.81 -14.42
N THR A 463 35.96 89.06 -14.40
CA THR A 463 36.58 90.15 -13.63
C THR A 463 36.88 91.35 -14.52
N LEU A 464 36.21 92.49 -14.26
CA LEU A 464 36.34 93.72 -15.02
C LEU A 464 37.78 94.24 -15.03
N LYS A 465 38.21 94.74 -16.19
CA LYS A 465 39.55 95.30 -16.45
C LYS A 465 40.70 94.29 -16.33
N GLN A 466 40.40 93.01 -16.09
CA GLN A 466 41.37 91.92 -16.06
C GLN A 466 41.06 90.89 -17.14
N ASP A 467 39.84 90.34 -17.14
CA ASP A 467 39.45 89.27 -18.06
C ASP A 467 39.08 89.83 -19.43
N ARG A 468 39.51 89.13 -20.49
CA ARG A 468 39.20 89.47 -21.89
C ARG A 468 38.10 88.59 -22.47
N TYR A 469 37.99 87.38 -21.96
CA TYR A 469 37.05 86.36 -22.40
C TYR A 469 36.18 85.94 -21.24
N LEU A 470 34.89 85.84 -21.51
CA LEU A 470 33.99 85.04 -20.70
C LEU A 470 34.30 83.57 -20.99
N THR A 471 34.59 82.78 -19.96
CA THR A 471 34.92 81.36 -20.12
C THR A 471 34.02 80.49 -19.25
N GLY A 472 34.00 79.20 -19.52
CA GLY A 472 33.29 78.24 -18.70
C GLY A 472 33.33 76.85 -19.32
N ASN A 473 32.62 75.93 -18.69
CA ASN A 473 32.55 74.53 -19.09
C ASN A 473 31.13 74.19 -19.54
N TYR A 474 31.02 73.20 -20.42
CA TYR A 474 29.75 72.66 -20.87
C TYR A 474 29.84 71.14 -21.08
N THR A 475 28.69 70.49 -21.03
CA THR A 475 28.52 69.09 -21.41
C THR A 475 27.48 68.97 -22.51
N GLY A 476 27.47 67.84 -23.23
CA GLY A 476 26.50 67.57 -24.29
C GLY A 476 26.85 68.22 -25.63
N ASN A 477 26.05 67.88 -26.65
CA ASN A 477 26.28 68.23 -28.04
C ASN A 477 26.08 69.73 -28.33
N THR A 478 27.13 70.54 -28.13
CA THR A 478 27.13 71.99 -28.39
C THR A 478 28.01 72.33 -29.59
N THR A 479 27.49 73.11 -30.53
CA THR A 479 28.23 73.52 -31.73
C THR A 479 28.47 75.02 -31.83
N ALA A 480 27.72 75.83 -31.08
CA ALA A 480 27.91 77.27 -31.03
C ALA A 480 27.47 77.84 -29.68
N MET A 481 27.80 79.12 -29.43
CA MET A 481 27.30 79.88 -28.29
C MET A 481 26.90 81.30 -28.70
N SER A 482 26.11 81.94 -27.86
CA SER A 482 25.89 83.39 -27.88
C SER A 482 25.85 83.93 -26.45
N VAL A 483 26.12 85.22 -26.29
CA VAL A 483 26.08 85.89 -24.97
C VAL A 483 25.16 87.09 -25.07
N ASP A 484 24.17 87.15 -24.19
CA ASP A 484 23.35 88.33 -23.97
C ASP A 484 23.99 89.18 -22.89
N VAL A 485 24.18 90.46 -23.19
CA VAL A 485 24.63 91.46 -22.22
C VAL A 485 23.52 92.51 -22.11
N ASN A 486 22.90 92.61 -20.94
CA ASN A 486 21.76 93.51 -20.68
C ASN A 486 20.66 93.40 -21.75
N GLY A 487 20.31 92.17 -22.13
CA GLY A 487 19.26 91.87 -23.12
C GLY A 487 19.68 91.99 -24.60
N LYS A 488 20.92 92.42 -24.92
CA LYS A 488 21.43 92.43 -26.29
C LYS A 488 22.27 91.19 -26.59
N ARG A 489 21.88 90.43 -27.62
CA ARG A 489 22.57 89.21 -28.05
C ARG A 489 23.79 89.45 -28.92
N TYR A 490 24.87 88.76 -28.60
CA TYR A 490 26.09 88.71 -29.38
C TYR A 490 26.41 87.26 -29.73
N TYR A 491 26.58 86.99 -31.03
CA TYR A 491 26.94 85.67 -31.54
C TYR A 491 28.45 85.54 -31.73
N GLY A 492 29.00 84.36 -31.46
CA GLY A 492 30.43 84.06 -31.64
C GLY A 492 31.01 83.33 -30.44
N GLY A 493 32.33 83.26 -30.36
CA GLY A 493 33.04 82.49 -29.35
C GLY A 493 33.48 81.11 -29.85
N THR A 494 34.18 80.39 -28.99
CA THR A 494 34.66 79.03 -29.22
C THR A 494 33.96 78.11 -28.26
N VAL A 495 33.39 77.01 -28.75
CA VAL A 495 32.89 75.88 -27.96
C VAL A 495 33.64 74.65 -28.42
N LYS A 496 34.51 74.11 -27.58
CA LYS A 496 35.36 72.98 -27.97
C LYS A 496 35.84 72.23 -26.73
N ASP A 497 35.93 70.91 -26.83
CA ASP A 497 36.55 70.05 -25.81
C ASP A 497 35.94 70.25 -24.41
N GLY A 498 34.62 70.51 -24.34
CA GLY A 498 33.89 70.75 -23.08
C GLY A 498 34.08 72.15 -22.46
N GLU A 499 34.81 73.05 -23.13
CA GLU A 499 35.04 74.41 -22.68
C GLU A 499 34.50 75.44 -23.68
N PHE A 500 34.01 76.56 -23.17
CA PHE A 500 33.61 77.68 -24.01
C PHE A 500 34.39 78.95 -23.68
N SER A 501 34.60 79.80 -24.68
CA SER A 501 35.16 81.13 -24.50
C SER A 501 34.52 82.15 -25.46
N PHE A 502 34.25 83.35 -24.95
CA PHE A 502 33.61 84.42 -25.71
C PHE A 502 34.29 85.76 -25.40
N TYR A 503 34.74 86.48 -26.42
CA TYR A 503 35.42 87.76 -26.23
C TYR A 503 34.44 88.84 -25.74
N ALA A 504 34.63 89.28 -24.49
CA ALA A 504 33.66 90.07 -23.73
C ALA A 504 34.19 91.43 -23.22
N LEU A 505 35.48 91.72 -23.41
CA LEU A 505 36.14 92.93 -22.90
C LEU A 505 35.45 94.24 -23.28
N ASP A 506 34.95 94.32 -24.52
CA ASP A 506 34.27 95.50 -25.10
C ASP A 506 32.75 95.50 -24.87
N LYS A 507 32.22 94.45 -24.23
CA LYS A 507 30.77 94.21 -24.09
C LYS A 507 30.32 94.31 -22.65
N ILE A 508 31.11 93.83 -21.70
CA ILE A 508 30.84 93.86 -20.26
C ILE A 508 31.61 95.02 -19.64
N ALA A 509 30.89 96.00 -19.08
CA ALA A 509 31.47 97.25 -18.61
C ALA A 509 31.27 97.49 -17.10
N LYS A 510 30.26 96.87 -16.48
CA LYS A 510 29.87 97.13 -15.08
C LYS A 510 29.59 95.82 -14.34
N GLU A 511 29.77 95.84 -13.02
CA GLU A 511 29.42 94.70 -12.15
C GLU A 511 27.92 94.37 -12.20
N THR A 512 27.11 95.38 -12.51
CA THR A 512 25.65 95.26 -12.60
C THR A 512 25.18 94.78 -13.97
N ASP A 513 26.09 94.52 -14.93
CA ASP A 513 25.68 94.01 -16.24
C ASP A 513 25.16 92.57 -16.09
N GLU A 514 23.97 92.32 -16.62
CA GLU A 514 23.37 90.99 -16.66
C GLU A 514 23.94 90.21 -17.84
N ILE A 515 24.62 89.10 -17.54
CA ILE A 515 25.29 88.26 -18.53
C ILE A 515 24.59 86.91 -18.59
N ILE A 516 24.00 86.59 -19.74
CA ILE A 516 23.35 85.31 -20.00
C ILE A 516 24.08 84.62 -21.16
N VAL A 517 24.65 83.46 -20.89
CA VAL A 517 25.27 82.60 -21.92
C VAL A 517 24.23 81.64 -22.44
N ASN A 518 24.10 81.56 -23.76
CA ASN A 518 23.25 80.62 -24.46
C ASN A 518 24.12 79.63 -25.23
N LEU A 519 23.96 78.32 -24.98
CA LEU A 519 24.66 77.28 -25.73
C LEU A 519 23.72 76.68 -26.77
N HIS A 520 24.24 76.48 -27.98
CA HIS A 520 23.47 76.09 -29.15
C HIS A 520 23.83 74.67 -29.60
N GLY A 521 22.79 73.89 -29.90
CA GLY A 521 22.93 72.53 -30.43
C GLY A 521 23.30 72.51 -31.92
N VAL A 522 23.39 71.29 -32.48
CA VAL A 522 23.65 71.06 -33.91
C VAL A 522 22.63 71.72 -34.85
N ASP A 523 21.39 71.88 -34.39
CA ASP A 523 20.29 72.53 -35.10
C ASP A 523 20.29 74.07 -34.95
N LYS A 524 21.30 74.63 -34.30
CA LYS A 524 21.44 76.06 -33.94
C LYS A 524 20.41 76.59 -32.94
N SER A 525 19.51 75.75 -32.44
CA SER A 525 18.60 76.13 -31.36
C SER A 525 19.35 76.32 -30.04
N ILE A 526 18.86 77.21 -29.17
CA ILE A 526 19.40 77.35 -27.81
C ILE A 526 18.96 76.12 -27.03
N LYS A 527 19.93 75.32 -26.57
CA LYS A 527 19.69 74.09 -25.79
C LYS A 527 19.74 74.33 -24.29
N THR A 528 20.54 75.31 -23.85
CA THR A 528 20.57 75.74 -22.45
C THR A 528 21.01 77.20 -22.34
N THR A 529 20.64 77.81 -21.23
CA THR A 529 20.99 79.19 -20.90
C THR A 529 21.33 79.31 -19.42
N PHE A 530 22.34 80.09 -19.08
CA PHE A 530 22.75 80.30 -17.69
C PHE A 530 23.43 81.65 -17.51
N SER A 531 23.39 82.17 -16.29
CA SER A 531 23.97 83.45 -15.94
C SER A 531 25.44 83.35 -15.57
N VAL A 532 26.18 84.45 -15.75
CA VAL A 532 27.57 84.58 -15.30
C VAL A 532 27.73 85.81 -14.43
N THR A 533 28.45 85.65 -13.31
CA THR A 533 28.71 86.74 -12.36
C THR A 533 29.84 87.65 -12.85
N VAL A 534 29.70 88.97 -12.63
CA VAL A 534 30.72 90.00 -12.92
C VAL A 534 31.25 90.63 -11.63
N LYS A 535 32.57 90.86 -11.53
CA LYS A 535 33.22 91.52 -10.36
C LYS A 535 34.26 92.57 -10.78
N SER A 536 34.50 93.63 -10.00
CA SER A 536 35.56 94.63 -10.24
C SER A 536 36.84 94.36 -9.43
N LEU A 537 37.94 94.88 -9.96
CA LEU A 537 39.24 94.98 -9.29
C LEU A 537 39.30 96.21 -8.35
N LYS A 538 39.65 96.06 -7.07
CA LYS A 538 39.78 97.16 -6.07
C LYS A 538 41.23 97.67 -5.95
N LYS A 539 41.45 98.99 -5.71
CA LYS A 539 42.78 99.65 -5.48
C LYS A 539 42.79 100.46 -4.14
N ASP A 540 43.94 100.57 -3.46
CA ASP A 540 44.11 101.07 -2.07
C ASP A 540 44.11 102.61 -1.88
N ALA A 541 43.84 103.10 -0.65
CA ALA A 541 43.70 104.52 -0.27
C ALA A 541 45.04 105.22 0.13
N ALA A 542 45.13 106.54 -0.08
CA ALA A 542 46.32 107.37 0.23
C ALA A 542 46.29 107.95 1.66
N THR A 543 47.45 108.04 2.34
CA THR A 543 47.56 108.58 3.71
C THR A 543 48.89 109.30 3.95
N THR A 544 48.94 110.15 4.98
CA THR A 544 50.16 110.86 5.44
C THR A 544 50.38 110.68 6.94
N SER A 545 51.63 110.47 7.37
CA SER A 545 52.06 110.52 8.77
C SER A 545 53.30 111.40 8.90
N ALA A 546 53.36 112.27 9.92
CA ALA A 546 54.42 113.27 10.04
C ALA A 546 54.72 113.61 11.50
N THR A 547 56.00 113.86 11.80
CA THR A 547 56.49 114.20 13.14
C THR A 547 57.50 115.36 13.08
N PHE A 548 57.57 116.14 14.15
CA PHE A 548 58.57 117.19 14.34
C PHE A 548 59.09 117.20 15.77
N THR A 549 60.37 116.91 15.96
CA THR A 549 60.99 116.97 17.29
C THR A 549 61.50 118.38 17.57
N MET A 550 61.24 118.90 18.78
CA MET A 550 61.66 120.25 19.12
C MET A 550 63.18 120.42 19.13
N GLY A 551 63.65 121.50 18.49
CA GLY A 551 65.07 121.77 18.27
C GLY A 551 65.64 121.22 16.96
N GLU A 552 64.94 120.30 16.30
CA GLU A 552 65.38 119.74 15.02
C GLU A 552 65.13 120.65 13.83
N LYS A 553 65.87 120.42 12.75
CA LYS A 553 65.78 121.27 11.54
C LYS A 553 64.60 120.93 10.63
N ASN A 554 64.08 119.70 10.68
CA ASN A 554 63.12 119.19 9.71
C ASN A 554 61.93 118.47 10.34
N ILE A 555 60.75 118.64 9.73
CA ILE A 555 59.61 117.73 9.86
C ILE A 555 59.90 116.51 9.00
N VAL A 556 59.68 115.31 9.52
CA VAL A 556 59.89 114.06 8.79
C VAL A 556 58.65 113.19 8.86
N GLY A 557 58.40 112.39 7.83
CA GLY A 557 57.21 111.56 7.80
C GLY A 557 57.16 110.61 6.60
N THR A 558 56.02 109.96 6.42
CA THR A 558 55.73 109.06 5.31
C THR A 558 54.42 109.41 4.61
N VAL A 559 54.34 109.06 3.34
CA VAL A 559 53.12 109.11 2.51
C VAL A 559 52.89 107.75 1.86
N THR A 560 51.64 107.32 1.73
CA THR A 560 51.23 106.12 0.98
C THR A 560 50.15 106.45 -0.05
N GLY A 561 49.89 105.51 -0.95
CA GLY A 561 48.98 105.72 -2.07
C GLY A 561 49.55 106.69 -3.09
N ASP A 562 48.68 107.43 -3.77
CA ASP A 562 49.06 108.20 -4.96
C ASP A 562 49.59 109.64 -4.67
N ILE A 563 50.04 109.95 -3.44
CA ILE A 563 50.62 111.27 -3.06
C ILE A 563 51.98 111.48 -3.77
N LYS A 564 52.12 112.62 -4.46
CA LYS A 564 53.34 112.95 -5.24
C LYS A 564 54.07 114.20 -4.76
N THR A 565 53.41 115.07 -4.01
CA THR A 565 54.01 116.25 -3.40
C THR A 565 53.23 116.63 -2.14
N PHE A 566 53.76 117.52 -1.31
CA PHE A 566 53.12 117.90 -0.07
C PHE A 566 53.41 119.36 0.29
N GLY A 567 52.58 119.92 1.15
CA GLY A 567 52.77 121.22 1.81
C GLY A 567 52.66 121.06 3.32
N VAL A 568 53.28 121.98 4.06
CA VAL A 568 53.17 122.03 5.53
C VAL A 568 52.60 123.37 5.95
N THR A 569 51.55 123.34 6.77
CA THR A 569 50.97 124.54 7.38
C THR A 569 51.50 124.68 8.80
N ILE A 570 52.00 125.86 9.18
CA ILE A 570 52.42 126.18 10.55
C ILE A 570 51.63 127.41 11.00
N ASP A 571 50.82 127.27 12.06
CA ASP A 571 49.96 128.33 12.60
C ASP A 571 49.11 129.03 11.52
N GLY A 572 48.52 128.22 10.62
CA GLY A 572 47.66 128.69 9.53
C GLY A 572 48.39 129.22 8.29
N LYS A 573 49.73 129.30 8.30
CA LYS A 573 50.51 129.71 7.13
C LYS A 573 51.07 128.50 6.39
N LEU A 574 50.69 128.33 5.13
CA LEU A 574 51.14 127.26 4.27
C LEU A 574 52.53 127.53 3.70
N TYR A 575 53.39 126.53 3.78
CA TYR A 575 54.73 126.52 3.23
C TYR A 575 54.91 125.34 2.29
N TYR A 576 55.59 125.59 1.17
CA TYR A 576 55.99 124.57 0.24
C TYR A 576 57.50 124.35 0.32
N GLY A 577 57.91 123.09 0.25
CA GLY A 577 59.30 122.67 0.36
C GLY A 577 59.40 121.19 0.67
N GLY A 578 60.62 120.65 0.65
CA GLY A 578 60.88 119.24 0.90
C GLY A 578 60.77 118.34 -0.34
N THR A 579 61.19 117.09 -0.17
CA THR A 579 61.22 116.05 -1.20
C THR A 579 60.62 114.78 -0.62
N ILE A 580 59.78 114.08 -1.40
CA ILE A 580 59.33 112.72 -1.11
C ILE A 580 60.30 111.75 -1.80
N SER A 581 60.89 110.87 -1.02
CA SER A 581 61.73 109.78 -1.49
C SER A 581 60.89 108.67 -2.17
N PRO A 582 61.45 107.87 -3.08
CA PRO A 582 60.73 106.76 -3.72
C PRO A 582 60.13 105.73 -2.76
N ASP A 583 60.64 105.64 -1.53
CA ASP A 583 60.13 104.78 -0.45
C ASP A 583 58.93 105.38 0.32
N GLY A 584 58.45 106.55 -0.10
CA GLY A 584 57.34 107.24 0.53
C GLY A 584 57.73 108.08 1.75
N THR A 585 59.01 108.13 2.16
CA THR A 585 59.46 109.03 3.24
C THR A 585 59.62 110.46 2.73
N PHE A 586 59.46 111.47 3.59
CA PHE A 586 59.73 112.86 3.23
C PHE A 586 60.44 113.62 4.35
N LYS A 587 61.08 114.74 3.98
CA LYS A 587 61.64 115.72 4.92
C LYS A 587 61.28 117.14 4.49
N PHE A 588 60.93 117.99 5.45
CA PHE A 588 60.59 119.39 5.24
C PHE A 588 61.36 120.29 6.21
N TYR A 589 62.14 121.22 5.70
CA TYR A 589 62.95 122.12 6.52
C TYR A 589 62.07 123.17 7.23
N ALA A 590 62.05 123.12 8.56
CA ALA A 590 61.18 123.93 9.40
C ALA A 590 61.94 124.80 10.43
N TYR A 591 63.27 124.69 10.51
CA TYR A 591 64.09 125.39 11.53
C TYR A 591 63.88 126.91 11.56
N ASP A 592 63.80 127.55 10.39
CA ASP A 592 63.59 128.99 10.22
C ASP A 592 62.13 129.43 10.41
N LYS A 593 61.21 128.46 10.59
CA LYS A 593 59.77 128.71 10.70
C LYS A 593 59.29 128.95 12.14
N LYS A 594 60.22 128.95 13.11
CA LYS A 594 59.99 129.31 14.53
C LYS A 594 58.80 128.58 15.18
N ILE A 595 58.65 127.28 14.90
CA ILE A 595 57.68 126.41 15.59
C ILE A 595 57.99 126.45 17.08
N LYS A 596 56.98 126.73 17.91
CA LYS A 596 57.08 126.85 19.36
C LYS A 596 56.08 125.93 20.04
N VAL A 597 56.24 125.75 21.36
CA VAL A 597 55.24 125.06 22.17
C VAL A 597 53.88 125.74 21.98
N GLY A 598 52.91 124.99 21.47
CA GLY A 598 51.56 125.45 21.14
C GLY A 598 51.29 125.76 19.65
N SER A 599 52.29 125.68 18.77
CA SER A 599 52.05 125.81 17.32
C SER A 599 51.23 124.64 16.76
N VAL A 600 50.31 124.92 15.83
CA VAL A 600 49.56 123.90 15.07
C VAL A 600 50.25 123.65 13.75
N VAL A 601 50.67 122.40 13.52
CA VAL A 601 51.39 122.01 12.30
C VAL A 601 50.64 120.87 11.60
N THR A 602 50.32 121.04 10.32
CA THR A 602 49.67 120.02 9.48
C THR A 602 50.46 119.77 8.20
N ILE A 603 50.40 118.54 7.70
CA ILE A 603 50.84 118.15 6.37
C ILE A 603 49.64 117.94 5.47
N VAL A 604 49.74 118.44 4.25
CA VAL A 604 48.75 118.21 3.19
C VAL A 604 49.46 117.50 2.05
N GLY A 605 49.07 116.26 1.77
CA GLY A 605 49.54 115.47 0.64
C GLY A 605 48.71 115.76 -0.60
N TYR A 606 49.37 116.04 -1.72
CA TYR A 606 48.74 116.38 -3.00
C TYR A 606 49.13 115.40 -4.11
N ASP A 607 48.33 115.42 -5.17
CA ASP A 607 48.75 114.91 -6.48
C ASP A 607 49.94 115.72 -7.08
N ALA A 608 50.49 115.26 -8.20
CA ALA A 608 51.65 115.90 -8.83
C ALA A 608 51.42 117.36 -9.24
N SER A 609 50.16 117.77 -9.43
CA SER A 609 49.79 119.11 -9.88
C SER A 609 49.58 120.11 -8.73
N ARG A 610 49.56 119.65 -7.48
CA ARG A 610 49.20 120.44 -6.27
C ARG A 610 47.77 120.99 -6.26
N THR A 611 46.88 120.48 -7.12
CA THR A 611 45.49 120.95 -7.16
C THR A 611 44.56 120.13 -6.28
N ASN A 612 44.78 118.82 -6.20
CA ASN A 612 43.95 117.94 -5.38
C ASN A 612 44.65 117.54 -4.10
N VAL A 613 44.00 117.80 -2.98
CA VAL A 613 44.36 117.26 -1.67
C VAL A 613 43.97 115.78 -1.64
N LEU A 614 44.94 114.90 -1.43
CA LEU A 614 44.75 113.45 -1.36
C LEU A 614 44.74 112.94 0.09
N SER A 615 45.34 113.69 1.00
CA SER A 615 45.34 113.40 2.45
C SER A 615 45.74 114.67 3.21
N GLU A 616 45.18 114.84 4.40
CA GLU A 616 45.62 115.84 5.38
C GLU A 616 45.92 115.12 6.70
N GLY A 617 47.03 115.46 7.32
CA GLY A 617 47.46 114.88 8.58
C GLY A 617 48.01 115.94 9.51
N ASN A 618 47.84 115.73 10.81
CA ASN A 618 48.57 116.53 11.78
C ASN A 618 50.05 116.11 11.77
N VAL A 619 50.94 117.07 11.96
CA VAL A 619 52.34 116.80 12.28
C VAL A 619 52.44 116.70 13.79
N GLU A 620 52.79 115.52 14.31
CA GLU A 620 52.96 115.30 15.74
C GLU A 620 54.23 116.02 16.23
N ILE A 621 54.08 116.98 17.15
CA ILE A 621 55.21 117.73 17.73
C ILE A 621 55.72 116.99 18.97
N LEU A 622 56.94 116.45 18.89
CA LEU A 622 57.62 115.75 19.97
C LEU A 622 58.49 116.74 20.77
N LYS A 623 58.50 116.60 22.11
CA LYS A 623 59.24 117.50 23.01
C LYS A 623 60.74 117.26 23.02
#